data_AF-A0ABC8T682-F1
#
_entry.id   AF-A0ABC8T682-F1
#
_cell.length_a   1.000
_cell.length_b   1.000
_cell.length_c   1.000
_cell.angle_alpha   90.00
_cell.angle_beta   90.00
_cell.angle_gamma   90.00
#
_symmetry.space_group_name_H-M   'P 1'
#
loop_
_entity.id
_entity.type
_entity.pdbx_description
1 polymer ?
#
loop_
_entity_poly.entity_id
_entity_poly.type
_entity_poly.pdbx_seq_one_letter_code
_entity_poly.pdbx_strand_id
1 'polypeptide(L)'
;MKAANALGIGAGHINPSLAADPGLIYEADGSDYTKFLCSLNYTIPDEVICAGTPANLNYPSFSVVFKHNNCIQENEKQSHTVKFESRIVGNNTSDPVQQIVFGHFSLESAKHIVRSPIAML
;
A
#
# COMPACT_ATOMS: atom_id res chain seq x y z
N MET A 1 -13.45 -10.88 -19.94
CA MET A 1 -12.58 -9.74 -19.55
C MET A 1 -12.49 -9.72 -18.03
N LYS A 2 -11.30 -9.52 -17.45
CA LYS A 2 -11.08 -9.44 -16.00
C LYS A 2 -11.26 -7.98 -15.55
N ALA A 3 -11.93 -7.75 -14.41
CA ALA A 3 -12.03 -6.41 -13.84
C ALA A 3 -10.64 -5.84 -13.52
N ALA A 4 -10.45 -4.54 -13.75
CA ALA A 4 -9.19 -3.86 -13.43
C ALA A 4 -8.97 -3.81 -11.91
N ASN A 5 -7.71 -3.81 -11.49
CA ASN A 5 -7.30 -3.79 -10.09
C ASN A 5 -6.09 -2.87 -9.89
N ALA A 6 -5.66 -2.70 -8.64
CA ALA A 6 -4.57 -1.79 -8.28
C ALA A 6 -3.23 -2.15 -8.97
N LEU A 7 -2.98 -3.42 -9.27
CA LEU A 7 -1.77 -3.85 -9.99
C LEU A 7 -1.86 -3.60 -11.51
N GLY A 8 -3.08 -3.47 -12.05
CA GLY A 8 -3.30 -3.20 -13.48
C GLY A 8 -3.35 -1.71 -13.82
N ILE A 9 -4.02 -0.90 -12.98
CA ILE A 9 -4.27 0.52 -13.27
C ILE A 9 -3.90 1.47 -12.11
N GLY A 10 -3.21 0.98 -11.08
CA GLY A 10 -2.82 1.80 -9.92
C GLY A 10 -4.03 2.37 -9.17
N ALA A 11 -4.04 3.68 -8.96
CA ALA A 11 -5.14 4.40 -8.30
C ALA A 11 -6.41 4.53 -9.17
N GLY A 12 -6.33 4.19 -10.46
CA GLY A 12 -7.45 4.25 -11.39
C GLY A 12 -7.31 5.33 -12.45
N HIS A 13 -8.44 5.64 -13.11
CA HIS A 13 -8.48 6.65 -14.16
C HIS A 13 -8.40 8.07 -13.56
N ILE A 14 -7.61 8.94 -14.18
CA ILE A 14 -7.42 10.32 -13.71
C ILE A 14 -8.73 11.13 -13.77
N ASN A 15 -8.95 11.99 -12.77
CA ASN A 15 -10.00 13.01 -12.77
C ASN A 15 -9.35 14.40 -12.59
N PRO A 16 -9.12 15.15 -13.68
CA PRO A 16 -8.42 16.44 -13.62
C PRO A 16 -9.11 17.48 -12.73
N SER A 17 -10.45 17.52 -12.75
CA SER A 17 -11.22 18.50 -11.97
C SER A 17 -11.07 18.30 -10.47
N LEU A 18 -11.02 17.03 -10.01
CA LEU A 18 -10.77 16.71 -8.60
C LEU A 18 -9.29 16.83 -8.23
N ALA A 19 -8.38 16.57 -9.16
CA ALA A 19 -6.94 16.68 -8.93
C ALA A 19 -6.46 18.13 -8.75
N ALA A 20 -7.21 19.12 -9.25
CA ALA A 20 -6.87 20.54 -9.10
C ALA A 20 -7.01 21.05 -7.64
N ASP A 21 -7.91 20.44 -6.86
CA ASP A 21 -8.10 20.71 -5.43
C ASP A 21 -8.34 19.38 -4.69
N PRO A 22 -7.26 18.63 -4.39
CA PRO A 22 -7.36 17.28 -3.83
C PRO A 22 -7.66 17.26 -2.31
N GLY A 23 -7.56 18.41 -1.64
CA GLY A 23 -7.70 18.53 -0.18
C GLY A 23 -6.44 18.11 0.57
N LEU A 24 -6.12 16.81 0.58
CA LEU A 24 -4.93 16.25 1.24
C LEU A 24 -3.99 15.61 0.22
N ILE A 25 -2.68 15.76 0.43
CA ILE A 25 -1.62 15.19 -0.41
C ILE A 25 -0.64 14.41 0.48
N TYR A 26 -0.15 13.29 -0.04
CA TYR A 26 0.96 12.54 0.53
C TYR A 26 2.27 13.19 0.06
N GLU A 27 2.92 13.96 0.93
CA GLU A 27 4.19 14.62 0.62
C GLU A 27 5.38 13.68 0.88
N ALA A 28 6.31 13.61 -0.07
CA ALA A 28 7.58 12.90 0.07
C ALA A 28 8.67 13.67 -0.70
N ASP A 29 9.85 13.79 -0.11
CA ASP A 29 10.99 14.45 -0.73
C ASP A 29 12.11 13.46 -1.08
N GLY A 30 13.22 13.97 -1.63
CA GLY A 30 14.38 13.15 -1.98
C GLY A 30 14.93 12.36 -0.80
N SER A 31 14.91 12.93 0.41
CA SER A 31 15.42 12.28 1.62
C SER A 31 14.59 11.06 2.01
N ASP A 32 13.28 11.09 1.78
CA ASP A 32 12.39 9.95 2.06
C ASP A 32 12.66 8.78 1.12
N TYR A 33 12.93 9.07 -0.16
CA TYR A 33 13.37 8.04 -1.11
C TYR A 33 14.76 7.50 -0.77
N THR A 34 15.67 8.35 -0.30
CA THR A 34 16.99 7.90 0.15
C THR A 34 16.89 6.97 1.37
N LYS A 35 16.05 7.30 2.37
CA LYS A 35 15.76 6.42 3.52
C LYS A 35 15.12 5.11 3.07
N PHE A 36 14.15 5.17 2.15
CA PHE A 36 13.50 4.00 1.57
C PHE A 36 14.52 3.06 0.90
N LEU A 37 15.36 3.58 0.01
CA LEU A 37 16.40 2.80 -0.66
C LEU A 37 17.42 2.25 0.35
N CYS A 38 17.82 3.03 1.36
CA CYS A 38 18.71 2.52 2.40
C CYS A 38 18.09 1.37 3.19
N SER A 39 16.79 1.45 3.51
CA SER A 39 16.06 0.38 4.22
C SER A 39 15.94 -0.93 3.43
N LEU A 40 16.21 -0.88 2.13
CA LEU A 40 16.30 -2.03 1.22
C LEU A 40 17.75 -2.54 1.05
N ASN A 41 18.70 -2.02 1.83
CA ASN A 41 20.14 -2.32 1.75
C ASN A 41 20.81 -1.91 0.43
N TYR A 42 20.32 -0.85 -0.23
CA TYR A 42 21.07 -0.25 -1.35
C TYR A 42 22.23 0.60 -0.85
N THR A 43 23.31 0.64 -1.63
CA THR A 43 24.44 1.54 -1.37
C THR A 43 24.02 2.98 -1.67
N ILE A 44 24.00 3.81 -0.64
CA ILE A 44 23.73 5.24 -0.71
C ILE A 44 25.05 5.97 -0.40
N PRO A 45 25.38 7.10 -1.07
CA PRO A 45 26.53 7.91 -0.70
C PRO A 45 26.50 8.32 0.78
N ASP A 46 27.69 8.38 1.38
CA ASP A 46 27.89 8.63 2.81
C ASP A 46 27.21 9.95 3.23
N GLU A 47 26.58 9.94 4.43
CA GLU A 47 25.86 11.03 5.15
C GLU A 47 24.35 10.81 5.43
N VAL A 48 23.76 9.68 5.05
CA VAL A 48 22.33 9.43 5.27
C VAL A 48 22.06 8.57 6.52
N ILE A 49 21.25 9.09 7.44
CA ILE A 49 20.73 8.30 8.57
C ILE A 49 19.66 7.35 8.04
N CYS A 50 20.01 6.06 7.96
CA CYS A 50 19.10 5.00 7.57
C CYS A 50 18.18 4.61 8.72
N ALA A 51 17.15 5.43 8.94
CA ALA A 51 16.09 5.16 9.92
C ALA A 51 14.79 4.80 9.20
N GLY A 52 14.07 3.81 9.74
CA GLY A 52 12.76 3.38 9.24
C GLY A 52 12.78 2.04 8.50
N THR A 53 11.62 1.63 8.01
CA THR A 53 11.44 0.42 7.20
C THR A 53 10.94 0.79 5.80
N PRO A 54 11.02 -0.10 4.80
CA PRO A 54 10.46 0.17 3.48
C PRO A 54 8.96 0.52 3.50
N ALA A 55 8.24 0.14 4.56
CA ALA A 55 6.82 0.43 4.75
C ALA A 55 6.54 1.88 5.22
N ASN A 56 7.57 2.67 5.56
CA ASN A 56 7.41 4.03 6.09
C ASN A 56 7.39 5.13 5.02
N LEU A 57 7.53 4.80 3.72
CA LEU A 57 7.45 5.79 2.65
C LEU A 57 6.02 6.37 2.60
N ASN A 58 5.89 7.70 2.61
CA ASN A 58 4.61 8.40 2.55
C ASN A 58 4.02 8.35 1.12
N TYR A 59 3.66 7.16 0.67
CA TYR A 59 3.22 6.89 -0.70
C TYR A 59 1.68 6.77 -0.76
N PRO A 60 1.00 7.28 -1.81
CA PRO A 60 -0.47 7.34 -1.88
C PRO A 60 -1.15 5.98 -2.15
N SER A 61 -0.46 4.87 -1.92
CA SER A 61 -0.99 3.50 -2.06
C SER A 61 -0.26 2.54 -1.14
N PHE A 62 -0.92 1.43 -0.80
CA PHE A 62 -0.37 0.42 0.11
C PHE A 62 -0.22 -0.93 -0.58
N SER A 63 0.89 -1.62 -0.30
CA SER A 63 1.08 -3.02 -0.66
C SER A 63 1.57 -3.82 0.54
N VAL A 64 0.95 -4.95 0.82
CA VAL A 64 1.34 -5.84 1.92
C VAL A 64 1.59 -7.23 1.35
N VAL A 65 2.74 -7.81 1.65
CA VAL A 65 3.11 -9.17 1.21
C VAL A 65 3.10 -10.08 2.43
N PHE A 66 2.26 -11.11 2.41
CA PHE A 66 2.19 -12.10 3.48
C PHE A 66 3.10 -13.29 3.15
N LYS A 67 4.13 -13.52 3.98
CA LYS A 67 4.91 -14.76 3.90
C LYS A 67 4.08 -15.91 4.46
N HIS A 68 3.92 -16.97 3.68
CA HIS A 68 3.08 -18.11 4.03
C HIS A 68 3.70 -19.06 5.08
N ASN A 69 4.49 -18.56 6.04
CA ASN A 69 4.98 -19.33 7.19
C ASN A 69 5.44 -18.43 8.35
N ASN A 70 4.92 -18.78 9.54
CA ASN A 70 5.17 -18.30 10.90
C ASN A 70 4.59 -16.93 11.31
N CYS A 71 3.63 -17.06 12.23
CA CYS A 71 2.87 -16.05 12.92
C CYS A 71 3.72 -14.93 13.53
N ILE A 72 3.07 -13.77 13.59
CA ILE A 72 3.50 -12.47 14.07
C ILE A 72 4.19 -12.57 15.44
N GLN A 73 5.42 -12.07 15.54
CA GLN A 73 6.02 -11.70 16.83
C GLN A 73 5.47 -10.32 17.19
N GLU A 74 4.46 -10.30 18.05
CA GLU A 74 3.85 -9.09 18.60
C GLU A 74 4.86 -8.33 19.46
N ASN A 75 5.45 -7.28 18.90
CA ASN A 75 5.77 -6.09 19.69
C ASN A 75 4.82 -5.00 19.21
N GLU A 76 3.53 -5.16 19.55
CA GLU A 76 2.45 -4.36 19.01
C GLU A 76 2.48 -2.95 19.60
N LYS A 77 2.78 -1.96 18.74
CA LYS A 77 2.27 -0.60 18.95
C LYS A 77 0.91 -0.52 18.26
N GLN A 78 -0.15 -0.62 19.07
CA GLN A 78 -1.56 -0.32 18.78
C GLN A 78 -2.04 -0.69 17.35
N SER A 79 -2.66 -1.86 17.20
CA SER A 79 -3.28 -2.32 15.96
C SER A 79 -4.68 -1.73 15.75
N HIS A 80 -4.90 -1.15 14.57
CA HIS A 80 -6.24 -0.85 14.06
C HIS A 80 -6.57 -1.86 12.96
N THR A 81 -7.54 -2.75 13.22
CA THR A 81 -7.94 -3.78 12.27
C THR A 81 -8.92 -3.23 11.23
N VAL A 82 -8.48 -3.13 9.98
CA VAL A 82 -9.38 -2.95 8.82
C VAL A 82 -9.78 -4.32 8.32
N LYS A 83 -11.06 -4.69 8.46
CA LYS A 83 -11.60 -5.98 7.98
C LYS A 83 -12.02 -5.83 6.52
N PHE A 84 -11.32 -6.51 5.62
CA PHE A 84 -11.73 -6.63 4.22
C PHE A 84 -12.55 -7.92 4.05
N GLU A 85 -13.83 -7.79 3.71
CA GLU A 85 -14.65 -8.93 3.34
C GLU A 85 -14.37 -9.27 1.87
N SER A 86 -13.76 -10.43 1.60
CA SER A 86 -13.58 -10.94 0.24
C SER A 86 -14.26 -12.28 0.07
N ARG A 87 -15.00 -12.45 -1.02
CA ARG A 87 -15.66 -13.73 -1.34
C ARG A 87 -14.68 -14.60 -2.12
N ILE A 88 -14.10 -15.57 -1.43
CA ILE A 88 -13.22 -16.58 -2.03
C ILE A 88 -14.10 -17.67 -2.67
N VAL A 89 -14.02 -17.83 -3.99
CA VAL A 89 -14.61 -18.98 -4.70
C VAL A 89 -13.44 -19.84 -5.19
N GLY A 90 -13.05 -20.84 -4.39
CA GLY A 90 -12.04 -21.82 -4.76
C GLY A 90 -12.70 -23.08 -5.33
N ASN A 91 -12.27 -23.51 -6.52
CA ASN A 91 -12.42 -24.91 -6.92
C ASN A 91 -11.23 -25.69 -6.34
N ASN A 92 -11.47 -26.96 -5.97
CA ASN A 92 -10.46 -27.90 -5.44
C ASN A 92 -9.39 -28.23 -6.49
N THR A 93 -8.57 -27.26 -6.84
CA THR A 93 -7.33 -27.43 -7.60
C THR A 93 -6.20 -27.16 -6.64
N SER A 94 -5.24 -28.08 -6.60
CA SER A 94 -4.02 -28.06 -5.79
C SER A 94 -3.03 -26.93 -6.15
N ASP A 95 -3.49 -25.92 -6.89
CA ASP A 95 -2.72 -24.69 -7.11
C ASP A 95 -2.89 -23.81 -5.87
N PRO A 96 -1.79 -23.36 -5.23
CA PRO A 96 -1.89 -22.26 -4.30
C PRO A 96 -2.32 -21.05 -5.13
N VAL A 97 -3.62 -20.77 -5.17
CA VAL A 97 -4.11 -19.49 -5.66
C VAL A 97 -3.43 -18.45 -4.78
N GLN A 98 -2.39 -17.77 -5.31
CA GLN A 98 -1.87 -16.53 -4.72
C GLN A 98 -3.02 -15.54 -4.81
N GLN A 99 -3.87 -15.55 -3.79
CA GLN A 99 -5.11 -14.82 -3.82
C GLN A 99 -4.83 -13.39 -3.42
N ILE A 100 -4.49 -12.59 -4.43
CA ILE A 100 -4.28 -11.16 -4.25
C ILE A 100 -5.63 -10.53 -3.90
N VAL A 101 -5.70 -9.93 -2.71
CA VAL A 101 -6.90 -9.21 -2.25
C VAL A 101 -6.70 -7.72 -2.50
N PHE A 102 -7.70 -7.08 -3.08
CA PHE A 102 -7.69 -5.64 -3.39
C PHE A 102 -8.67 -4.90 -2.50
N GLY A 103 -8.27 -3.72 -2.05
CA GLY A 103 -9.11 -2.81 -1.27
C GLY A 103 -8.68 -1.37 -1.46
N HIS A 104 -9.23 -0.48 -0.65
CA HIS A 104 -8.76 0.90 -0.55
C HIS A 104 -9.03 1.46 0.84
N PHE A 105 -8.23 2.45 1.22
CA PHE A 105 -8.50 3.33 2.35
C PHE A 105 -8.96 4.69 1.81
N SER A 106 -9.84 5.39 2.53
CA SER A 106 -10.33 6.72 2.13
C SER A 106 -10.39 7.67 3.30
N LEU A 107 -9.84 8.86 3.08
CA LEU A 107 -9.97 10.02 3.96
C LEU A 107 -11.04 10.92 3.37
N GLU A 108 -12.13 11.12 4.11
CA GLU A 108 -13.29 11.86 3.63
C GLU A 108 -13.51 13.12 4.48
N SER A 109 -13.77 14.23 3.80
CA SER A 109 -14.24 15.48 4.40
C SER A 109 -15.54 15.90 3.72
N ALA A 110 -16.13 17.03 4.14
CA ALA A 110 -17.33 17.56 3.50
C ALA A 110 -17.14 17.91 2.00
N LYS A 111 -15.89 18.10 1.56
CA LYS A 111 -15.55 18.55 0.19
C LYS A 111 -14.65 17.57 -0.56
N HIS A 112 -13.79 16.83 0.15
CA HIS A 112 -12.71 16.06 -0.45
C HIS A 112 -12.79 14.59 -0.08
N ILE A 113 -12.41 13.73 -1.03
CA ILE A 113 -12.23 12.30 -0.82
C ILE A 113 -10.85 11.92 -1.35
N VAL A 114 -9.98 11.46 -0.48
CA VAL A 114 -8.61 11.06 -0.82
C VAL A 114 -8.54 9.56 -0.68
N ARG A 115 -8.40 8.85 -1.81
CA ARG A 115 -8.42 7.39 -1.88
C ARG A 115 -7.03 6.83 -2.10
N SER A 116 -6.68 5.79 -1.35
CA SER A 116 -5.43 5.05 -1.52
C SER A 116 -5.73 3.57 -1.76
N PRO A 117 -5.35 3.00 -2.92
CA PRO A 117 -5.56 1.58 -3.19
C PRO A 117 -4.66 0.71 -2.31
N ILE A 118 -5.15 -0.47 -1.96
CA ILE A 118 -4.45 -1.47 -1.15
C ILE A 118 -4.38 -2.77 -1.96
N ALA A 119 -3.19 -3.34 -2.10
CA ALA A 119 -2.97 -4.67 -2.65
C ALA A 119 -2.34 -5.58 -1.57
N MET A 120 -2.99 -6.69 -1.28
CA MET A 120 -2.51 -7.72 -0.35
C MET A 120 -2.10 -8.95 -1.17
N LEU A 121 -0.82 -9.30 -1.13
CA LEU A 121 -0.19 -10.35 -1.93
C LEU A 121 0.26 -11.55 -1.08
#